data_AF-A0A4P9Z5V1-F1
#
_entry.id   AF-A0A4P9Z5V1-F1
#
_cell.length_a   1.000
_cell.length_b   1.000
_cell.length_c   1.000
_cell.angle_alpha   90.00
_cell.angle_beta   90.00
_cell.angle_gamma   90.00
#
_symmetry.space_group_name_H-M   'P 1'
#
loop_
_entity.id
_entity.type
_entity.pdbx_description
1 polymer ?
#
loop_
_entity_poly.entity_id
_entity_poly.type
_entity_poly.pdbx_seq_one_letter_code
_entity_poly.pdbx_strand_id
1 'polypeptide(L)' 'MDSISPQCTPYKRAYEQCFTQWYQEKFLKGDVTPECQELFAEYKACVEEALRERKIDKMLDEARKEHPFD' A
#
# COMPACT_ATOMS: atom_id res chain seq x y z
N MET A 1 6.79 -7.55 -8.03
CA MET A 1 7.83 -6.56 -7.69
C MET A 1 8.04 -6.61 -6.19
N ASP A 2 9.29 -6.55 -5.71
CA ASP A 2 9.53 -6.67 -4.26
C ASP A 2 9.16 -5.39 -3.51
N SER A 3 9.02 -5.50 -2.19
CA SER A 3 8.81 -4.35 -1.32
C SER A 3 10.13 -3.63 -1.02
N ILE A 4 10.06 -2.42 -0.44
CA ILE A 4 11.23 -1.67 0.04
C ILE A 4 12.06 -2.47 1.05
N SER A 5 11.42 -3.40 1.74
CA SER A 5 12.09 -4.34 2.64
C SER A 5 11.68 -5.78 2.34
N PRO A 6 12.64 -6.74 2.24
CA PRO A 6 12.34 -8.12 1.86
C PRO A 6 11.30 -8.80 2.75
N GLN A 7 11.27 -8.49 4.05
CA GLN A 7 10.29 -9.04 4.99
C GLN A 7 8.85 -8.59 4.69
N CYS A 8 8.68 -7.45 4.00
CA CYS A 8 7.35 -6.96 3.62
C CYS A 8 6.85 -7.54 2.31
N THR A 9 7.68 -8.27 1.56
CA THR A 9 7.33 -8.83 0.25
C THR A 9 6.18 -9.84 0.29
N PRO A 10 6.09 -10.77 1.27
CA PRO A 10 4.94 -11.68 1.38
C PRO A 10 3.62 -10.93 1.59
N TYR A 11 3.59 -9.98 2.53
CA TYR A 11 2.41 -9.15 2.81
C TYR A 11 2.01 -8.30 1.60
N LYS A 12 3.00 -7.73 0.90
CA LYS A 12 2.79 -7.00 -0.35
C LYS A 12 2.09 -7.87 -1.40
N ARG A 13 2.60 -9.08 -1.65
CA ARG A 13 2.04 -9.98 -2.67
C ARG A 13 0.60 -10.38 -2.34
N ALA A 14 0.31 -10.67 -1.07
CA ALA A 14 -1.05 -10.99 -0.63
C ALA A 14 -2.02 -9.81 -0.86
N TYR A 15 -1.62 -8.60 -0.44
CA TYR A 15 -2.41 -7.40 -0.67
C TYR A 15 -2.57 -7.07 -2.16
N GLU A 16 -1.49 -7.10 -2.96
CA GLU A 16 -1.53 -6.81 -4.40
C GLU A 16 -2.44 -7.77 -5.16
N GLN A 17 -2.42 -9.07 -4.81
CA GLN A 17 -3.30 -10.06 -5.43
C GLN A 17 -4.78 -9.73 -5.18
N CYS A 18 -5.14 -9.46 -3.93
CA CYS A 18 -6.50 -9.05 -3.56
C CYS A 18 -6.91 -7.75 -4.26
N PHE A 19 -6.06 -6.71 -4.17
CA PHE A 19 -6.34 -5.40 -4.73
C PHE A 19 -6.51 -5.44 -6.24
N THR A 20 -5.66 -6.19 -6.95
CA THR A 20 -5.73 -6.30 -8.41
C THR A 20 -7.06 -6.91 -8.86
N GLN A 21 -7.49 -7.98 -8.19
CA GLN A 21 -8.78 -8.61 -8.49
C GLN A 21 -9.94 -7.65 -8.18
N TRP A 22 -9.96 -7.08 -6.98
CA TRP A 22 -10.98 -6.12 -6.56
C TRP A 22 -11.05 -4.92 -7.53
N TYR A 23 -9.91 -4.37 -7.92
CA TYR A 23 -9.83 -3.23 -8.82
C TYR A 23 -10.46 -3.55 -10.19
N GLN A 24 -10.10 -4.69 -10.78
CA GLN A 24 -10.57 -5.10 -12.10
C GLN A 24 -12.04 -5.55 -12.11
N GLU A 25 -12.45 -6.30 -11.09
CA GLU A 25 -13.74 -6.98 -11.08
C GLU A 25 -14.86 -6.15 -10.46
N LYS A 26 -14.52 -5.23 -9.54
CA LYS A 26 -15.45 -4.45 -8.71
C LYS A 26 -15.33 -2.95 -8.96
N PHE A 27 -14.17 -2.37 -8.62
CA PHE A 27 -14.00 -0.91 -8.60
C PHE A 27 -14.26 -0.29 -9.97
N LEU A 28 -13.66 -0.82 -11.03
CA LEU A 28 -13.87 -0.33 -12.40
C LEU A 28 -15.31 -0.51 -12.91
N LYS A 29 -16.12 -1.33 -12.24
CA LYS A 29 -17.55 -1.54 -12.57
C LYS A 29 -18.49 -0.78 -11.63
N GLY A 30 -17.94 0.07 -10.76
CA GLY A 30 -18.70 0.93 -9.85
C GLY A 30 -19.00 0.33 -8.47
N ASP A 31 -18.54 -0.90 -8.18
CA ASP A 31 -18.62 -1.46 -6.83
C ASP A 31 -17.39 -1.05 -6.02
N VAL A 32 -17.59 -0.16 -5.05
CA VAL A 32 -16.54 0.41 -4.19
C VAL A 32 -16.42 -0.29 -2.85
N THR A 33 -17.09 -1.43 -2.66
CA THR A 33 -17.07 -2.16 -1.39
C THR A 33 -15.65 -2.62 -1.08
N PRO A 34 -15.06 -2.26 0.08
CA PRO A 34 -13.69 -2.61 0.39
C PRO A 34 -13.55 -4.09 0.76
N GLU A 35 -12.61 -4.81 0.14
CA GLU A 35 -12.40 -6.26 0.38
C GLU A 35 -11.00 -6.60 0.93
N CYS A 36 -10.01 -5.71 0.76
CA CYS A 36 -8.59 -6.00 1.05
C CYS A 36 -8.04 -5.27 2.30
N GLN A 37 -8.92 -4.77 3.18
CA GLN A 37 -8.53 -3.87 4.29
C GLN A 37 -7.56 -4.53 5.28
N GLU A 38 -7.81 -5.77 5.69
CA GLU A 38 -6.95 -6.49 6.63
C GLU A 38 -5.56 -6.75 6.03
N LEU A 39 -5.51 -7.22 4.78
CA LEU A 39 -4.26 -7.43 4.05
C LEU A 39 -3.48 -6.12 3.87
N PHE A 40 -4.19 -5.03 3.61
CA PHE A 40 -3.58 -3.70 3.53
C PHE A 40 -3.01 -3.25 4.86
N ALA A 41 -3.73 -3.47 5.97
CA ALA A 41 -3.29 -3.08 7.30
C ALA A 41 -1.99 -3.80 7.69
N GLU A 42 -1.90 -5.10 7.45
CA GLU A 42 -0.68 -5.89 7.68
C GLU A 42 0.50 -5.41 6.83
N TYR A 43 0.27 -5.23 5.52
CA TYR A 43 1.31 -4.74 4.60
C TYR A 43 1.78 -3.33 4.98
N LYS A 44 0.84 -2.43 5.27
CA LYS A 44 1.10 -1.05 5.66
C LYS A 44 1.94 -0.98 6.93
N ALA A 45 1.58 -1.75 7.96
CA ALA A 45 2.35 -1.78 9.21
C ALA A 45 3.82 -2.17 8.98
N CYS A 46 4.07 -3.19 8.15
CA CYS A 46 5.42 -3.62 7.79
C CYS A 46 6.20 -2.52 7.06
N VAL A 47 5.57 -1.87 6.07
CA VAL A 47 6.23 -0.82 5.28
C VAL A 47 6.53 0.41 6.12
N GLU A 48 5.62 0.83 7.00
CA GLU A 48 5.83 1.98 7.88
C GLU A 48 7.03 1.76 8.82
N GLU A 49 7.25 0.55 9.31
CA GLU A 49 8.45 0.21 10.08
C GLU A 49 9.72 0.31 9.23
N ALA A 50 9.73 -0.30 8.05
CA ALA A 50 10.87 -0.22 7.13
C ALA A 50 11.20 1.21 6.68
N LEU A 51 10.19 2.09 6.55
CA LEU A 51 10.39 3.51 6.23
C LEU A 51 11.09 4.25 7.37
N ARG A 52 10.71 3.99 8.63
CA ARG A 52 11.37 4.56 9.82
C ARG A 52 12.81 4.08 9.96
N GLU A 53 13.07 2.79 9.74
CA GLU A 53 14.43 2.22 9.78
C GLU A 53 15.36 2.88 8.74
N ARG A 54 14.82 3.20 7.56
CA ARG A 54 15.53 3.87 6.47
C ARG A 54 15.60 5.38 6.60
N LYS A 55 14.92 5.98 7.60
CA LYS A 55 14.91 7.43 7.89
C LYS A 55 14.42 8.29 6.72
N ILE A 56 13.50 7.76 5.91
CA ILE A 56 12.88 8.49 4.79
C ILE A 56 11.41 8.85 5.05
N ASP A 57 10.90 8.45 6.21
CA ASP A 57 9.54 8.72 6.69
C ASP A 57 9.20 10.22 6.68
N LYS A 58 10.10 11.07 7.20
CA LYS A 58 9.87 12.53 7.23
C LYS A 58 9.75 13.16 5.84
N MET A 59 10.67 12.80 4.94
CA MET A 59 10.65 13.30 3.56
C MET A 59 9.39 12.85 2.83
N LEU A 60 8.96 11.61 3.07
CA LEU A 60 7.73 11.09 2.49
C LEU A 60 6.49 11.81 3.04
N ASP A 61 6.46 12.12 4.33
CA ASP A 61 5.36 12.86 4.96
C ASP A 61 5.28 14.32 4.50
N GLU A 62 6.40 14.94 4.18
CA GLU A 62 6.45 16.26 3.53
C GLU A 62 5.86 16.18 2.11
N ALA A 63 6.36 15.26 1.29
CA ALA A 63 5.87 15.06 -0.09
C ALA A 63 4.37 14.71 -0.14
N ARG A 64 3.85 13.94 0.83
CA ARG A 64 2.42 13.60 0.91
C ARG A 64 1.49 14.79 1.18
N LYS A 65 2.01 15.92 1.68
CA LYS A 65 1.24 17.15 1.87
C LYS A 65 1.17 18.00 0.60
N GLU A 66 1.97 17.67 -0.41
CA GLU A 66 1.95 18.38 -1.68
C GLU A 66 0.69 17.97 -2.48
N HIS A 67 0.14 18.93 -3.21
CA HIS A 67 -1.00 18.72 -4.12
C HIS A 67 -0.53 18.91 -5.57
N PRO A 68 0.20 17.95 -6.16
CA PRO A 68 0.86 18.14 -7.45
C PRO A 68 -0.09 18.24 -8.66
N PHE A 69 -1.39 18.06 -8.45
CA PHE A 69 -2.41 18.08 -9.51
C PHE A 69 -3.47 19.18 -9.31
N ASP A 70 -3.33 20.01 -8.26
CA ASP A 70 -4.03 21.30 -8.16
C ASP A 70 -3.36 22.33 -9.09
#